data_AF-A0A176RU82-F1
#
_entry.id   AF-A0A176RU82-F1
#
_cell.length_a   1.000
_cell.length_b   1.000
_cell.length_c   1.000
_cell.angle_alpha   90.00
_cell.angle_beta   90.00
_cell.angle_gamma   90.00
#
_symmetry.space_group_name_H-M   'P 1'
#
loop_
_entity.id
_entity.type
_entity.pdbx_description
1 polymer ?
#
loop_
_entity_poly.entity_id
_entity_poly.type
_entity_poly.pdbx_seq_one_letter_code
_entity_poly.pdbx_strand_id
1 'polypeptide(L)'
;MSNHTSTTDSAREYVKNLCERAEHHRAVNHPYLKRLAKGEVPNIVGALQDLTYQYQAYSGDFLRYLTATISLMKDRDHRKELLHNLTEETGQVSDEDANALKEIGIEKEWVDGVAHPRLFLRFLDAIGIDEKYRKEHPLADETEIWRDMFYDLCAKGGPAQSLGAIGLGTENVGNDKPFQKII
;
A
#
# COMPACT_ATOMS: atom_id res chain seq x y z
N MET A 1 36.59 -19.04 22.18
CA MET A 1 36.41 -18.55 20.80
C MET A 1 35.06 -17.87 20.76
N SER A 2 35.04 -16.55 20.85
CA SER A 2 33.82 -15.76 20.93
C SER A 2 33.26 -15.58 19.52
N ASN A 3 32.10 -16.18 19.25
CA ASN A 3 31.36 -15.95 18.01
C ASN A 3 30.85 -14.50 18.02
N HIS A 4 31.53 -13.62 17.31
CA HIS A 4 30.98 -12.34 16.88
C HIS A 4 29.97 -12.63 15.77
N THR A 5 28.73 -12.94 16.13
CA THR A 5 27.61 -12.74 15.22
C THR A 5 27.53 -11.24 14.96
N SER A 6 27.75 -10.80 13.72
CA SER A 6 27.74 -9.38 13.41
C SER A 6 26.33 -8.82 13.63
N THR A 7 26.22 -7.58 14.10
CA THR A 7 24.93 -6.89 14.32
C THR A 7 24.07 -6.89 13.04
N THR A 8 24.70 -6.88 11.86
CA THR A 8 24.05 -6.94 10.55
C THR A 8 23.38 -8.28 10.28
N ASP A 9 23.99 -9.40 10.69
CA ASP A 9 23.37 -10.73 10.52
C ASP A 9 22.11 -10.86 11.36
N SER A 10 22.10 -10.28 12.57
CA SER A 10 20.92 -10.24 13.43
C SER A 10 19.80 -9.34 12.89
N ALA A 11 20.14 -8.24 12.20
CA ALA A 11 19.16 -7.34 11.60
C ALA A 11 18.46 -7.98 10.38
N ARG A 12 19.23 -8.64 9.51
CA ARG A 12 18.67 -9.38 8.36
C ARG A 12 17.78 -10.53 8.81
N GLU A 13 18.21 -11.28 9.83
CA GLU A 13 17.41 -12.35 10.41
C GLU A 13 16.12 -11.81 11.03
N TYR A 14 16.17 -10.67 11.73
CA TYR A 14 14.99 -10.02 12.27
C TYR A 14 14.00 -9.62 11.17
N VAL A 15 14.47 -8.97 10.09
CA VAL A 15 13.62 -8.58 8.96
C VAL A 15 13.01 -9.81 8.29
N LYS A 16 13.80 -10.86 8.07
CA LYS A 16 13.31 -12.13 7.51
C LYS A 16 12.18 -12.71 8.36
N ASN A 17 12.38 -12.84 9.67
CA ASN A 17 11.37 -13.36 10.59
C ASN A 17 10.12 -12.46 10.62
N LEU A 18 10.28 -11.15 10.45
CA LEU A 18 9.17 -10.21 10.38
C LEU A 18 8.36 -10.39 9.08
N CYS A 19 9.02 -10.58 7.93
CA CYS A 19 8.37 -10.89 6.66
C CYS A 19 7.60 -12.21 6.73
N GLU A 20 8.24 -13.28 7.24
CA GLU A 20 7.60 -14.58 7.42
C GLU A 20 6.33 -14.46 8.28
N ARG A 21 6.37 -13.67 9.36
CA ARG A 21 5.19 -13.41 10.20
C ARG A 21 4.09 -12.65 9.45
N ALA A 22 4.45 -11.67 8.61
CA ALA A 22 3.49 -10.90 7.83
C ALA A 22 2.79 -11.79 6.79
N GLU A 23 3.53 -12.64 6.07
CA GLU A 23 3.00 -13.58 5.08
C GLU A 23 2.01 -14.57 5.67
N HIS A 24 2.24 -15.02 6.90
CA HIS A 24 1.34 -15.94 7.62
C HIS A 24 0.23 -15.22 8.39
N HIS A 25 0.17 -13.88 8.34
CA HIS A 25 -0.81 -13.12 9.09
C HIS A 25 -2.23 -13.33 8.56
N ARG A 26 -3.23 -13.28 9.46
CA ARG A 26 -4.64 -13.48 9.11
C ARG A 26 -5.17 -12.47 8.09
N ALA A 27 -4.59 -11.27 8.03
CA ALA A 27 -4.98 -10.23 7.08
C ALA A 27 -4.63 -10.63 5.64
N VAL A 28 -3.43 -11.20 5.43
CA VAL A 28 -2.98 -11.75 4.14
C VAL A 28 -3.75 -13.03 3.80
N ASN A 29 -4.02 -13.87 4.81
CA ASN A 29 -4.67 -15.17 4.65
C ASN A 29 -6.19 -15.15 4.84
N HIS A 30 -6.83 -13.97 4.78
CA HIS A 30 -8.22 -13.81 5.20
C HIS A 30 -9.18 -14.69 4.36
N PRO A 31 -10.09 -15.48 4.97
CA PRO A 31 -10.96 -16.40 4.22
C PRO A 31 -11.80 -15.71 3.14
N TYR A 32 -12.26 -14.48 3.40
CA TYR A 32 -12.98 -13.68 2.40
C TYR A 32 -12.11 -13.40 1.17
N LEU A 33 -10.86 -12.94 1.34
CA LEU A 33 -9.97 -12.62 0.22
C LEU A 33 -9.62 -13.88 -0.59
N LYS A 34 -9.42 -15.02 0.08
CA LYS A 34 -9.19 -16.32 -0.59
C LYS A 34 -10.37 -16.76 -1.44
N ARG A 35 -11.59 -16.57 -0.96
CA ARG A 35 -12.82 -16.88 -1.73
C ARG A 35 -13.03 -15.90 -2.87
N LEU A 36 -12.84 -14.61 -2.62
CA LEU A 36 -12.97 -13.56 -3.62
C LEU A 36 -12.00 -13.79 -4.80
N ALA A 37 -10.74 -14.11 -4.52
CA ALA A 37 -9.73 -14.41 -5.54
C ALA A 37 -10.09 -15.61 -6.44
N LYS A 38 -10.92 -16.54 -5.93
CA LYS A 38 -11.42 -17.69 -6.69
C LYS A 38 -12.80 -17.47 -7.31
N GLY A 39 -13.44 -16.32 -7.08
CA GLY A 39 -14.83 -16.08 -7.45
C GLY A 39 -15.85 -16.88 -6.63
N GLU A 40 -15.46 -17.47 -5.50
CA GLU A 40 -16.31 -18.32 -4.64
C GLU A 40 -17.18 -17.50 -3.68
N VAL A 41 -17.79 -16.43 -4.20
CA VAL A 41 -18.68 -15.52 -3.47
C VAL A 41 -20.05 -15.44 -4.18
N PRO A 42 -21.16 -15.22 -3.45
CA PRO A 42 -22.50 -15.25 -4.06
C PRO A 42 -22.74 -14.18 -5.14
N ASN A 43 -22.09 -13.02 -5.00
CA ASN A 43 -22.17 -11.90 -5.95
C ASN A 43 -20.78 -11.32 -6.13
N ILE A 44 -20.07 -11.73 -7.18
CA ILE A 44 -18.69 -11.28 -7.43
C ILE A 44 -18.60 -9.78 -7.71
N VAL A 45 -19.55 -9.23 -8.48
CA VAL A 45 -19.57 -7.81 -8.81
C VAL A 45 -19.79 -6.98 -7.56
N GLY A 46 -20.81 -7.32 -6.76
CA GLY A 46 -21.08 -6.63 -5.50
C GLY A 46 -19.94 -6.76 -4.48
N ALA A 47 -19.29 -7.93 -4.41
CA ALA A 47 -18.15 -8.14 -3.52
C ALA A 47 -16.92 -7.31 -3.92
N LEU A 48 -16.64 -7.19 -5.22
CA LEU A 48 -15.59 -6.30 -5.72
C LEU A 48 -15.94 -4.85 -5.47
N GLN A 49 -17.20 -4.46 -5.71
CA GLN A 49 -17.66 -3.10 -5.46
C GLN A 49 -17.51 -2.72 -3.99
N ASP A 50 -17.99 -3.57 -3.07
CA ASP A 50 -17.90 -3.33 -1.64
C ASP A 50 -16.43 -3.25 -1.17
N LEU A 51 -15.62 -4.25 -1.50
CA LEU A 51 -14.20 -4.27 -1.10
C LEU A 51 -13.46 -3.02 -1.61
N THR A 52 -13.62 -2.69 -2.89
CA THR A 52 -12.89 -1.58 -3.50
C THR A 52 -13.39 -0.23 -3.01
N TYR A 53 -14.68 -0.10 -2.70
CA TYR A 53 -15.23 1.10 -2.10
C TYR A 53 -14.68 1.34 -0.70
N GLN A 54 -14.64 0.31 0.15
CA GLN A 54 -14.02 0.44 1.47
C GLN A 54 -12.51 0.72 1.37
N TYR A 55 -11.82 0.06 0.42
CA TYR A 55 -10.39 0.28 0.17
C TYR A 55 -10.06 1.70 -0.32
N GLN A 56 -11.05 2.43 -0.87
CA GLN A 56 -10.89 3.83 -1.25
C GLN A 56 -10.40 4.71 -0.07
N ALA A 57 -10.79 4.36 1.17
CA ALA A 57 -10.34 5.09 2.36
C ALA A 57 -8.83 5.05 2.55
N TYR A 58 -8.20 3.93 2.18
CA TYR A 58 -6.74 3.80 2.19
C TYR A 58 -6.13 4.55 1.00
N SER A 59 -6.57 4.24 -0.22
CA SER A 59 -5.95 4.78 -1.44
C SER A 59 -6.10 6.30 -1.53
N GLY A 60 -7.22 6.85 -1.06
CA GLY A 60 -7.46 8.30 -1.04
C GLY A 60 -6.55 9.06 -0.09
N ASP A 61 -6.16 8.43 1.02
CA ASP A 61 -5.34 9.03 2.07
C ASP A 61 -3.86 8.64 1.98
N PHE A 62 -3.46 7.84 0.97
CA PHE A 62 -2.10 7.31 0.90
C PHE A 62 -1.02 8.40 0.96
N LEU A 63 -1.17 9.47 0.17
CA LEU A 63 -0.27 10.61 0.19
C LEU A 63 -0.16 11.27 1.58
N ARG A 64 -1.25 11.26 2.36
CA ARG A 64 -1.29 11.78 3.74
C ARG A 64 -0.46 10.90 4.68
N TYR A 65 -0.59 9.58 4.56
CA TYR A 65 0.20 8.63 5.35
C TYR A 65 1.69 8.70 5.01
N LEU A 66 2.01 8.74 3.71
CA LEU A 66 3.38 8.80 3.24
C LEU A 66 4.06 10.11 3.65
N THR A 67 3.37 11.25 3.51
CA THR A 67 3.90 12.55 3.94
C THR A 67 4.14 12.60 5.45
N ALA A 68 3.23 12.04 6.25
CA ALA A 68 3.42 11.91 7.69
C ALA A 68 4.67 11.09 8.03
N THR A 69 4.86 9.97 7.34
CA THR A 69 6.03 9.09 7.51
C THR A 69 7.34 9.79 7.14
N ILE A 70 7.38 10.47 5.99
CA ILE A 70 8.53 11.27 5.54
C ILE A 70 8.94 12.31 6.59
N SER A 71 7.97 12.94 7.25
CA SER A 71 8.22 13.98 8.26
C SER A 71 8.98 13.46 9.49
N LEU A 72 8.87 12.16 9.80
CA LEU A 72 9.53 11.51 10.93
C LEU A 72 10.94 11.00 10.59
N MET A 73 11.29 10.90 9.31
CA MET A 73 12.60 10.40 8.89
C MET A 73 13.70 11.43 9.15
N LYS A 74 14.70 11.07 9.96
CA LYS A 74 15.88 11.91 10.22
C LYS A 74 17.01 11.66 9.22
N ASP A 75 17.11 10.41 8.75
CA ASP A 75 18.10 10.02 7.75
C ASP A 75 17.72 10.55 6.37
N ARG A 76 18.71 11.09 5.65
CA ARG A 76 18.47 11.73 4.34
C ARG A 76 18.21 10.72 3.25
N ASP A 77 18.85 9.56 3.29
CA ASP A 77 18.73 8.53 2.27
C ASP A 77 17.38 7.82 2.42
N HIS A 78 16.97 7.49 3.65
CA HIS A 78 15.62 6.98 3.90
C HIS A 78 14.53 7.95 3.45
N ARG A 79 14.70 9.25 3.70
CA ARG A 79 13.75 10.27 3.26
C ARG A 79 13.68 10.37 1.74
N LYS A 80 14.83 10.26 1.06
CA LYS A 80 14.92 10.33 -0.40
C LYS A 80 14.13 9.21 -1.06
N GLU A 81 14.23 7.98 -0.58
CA GLU A 81 13.47 6.84 -1.13
C GLU A 81 11.95 7.05 -0.98
N LEU A 82 11.50 7.51 0.19
CA LEU A 82 10.07 7.81 0.38
C LEU A 82 9.58 9.00 -0.47
N LEU A 83 10.43 9.98 -0.74
CA LEU A 83 10.11 11.09 -1.65
C LEU A 83 10.02 10.65 -3.11
N HIS A 84 10.76 9.62 -3.51
CA HIS A 84 10.62 9.02 -4.83
C HIS A 84 9.27 8.36 -4.98
N ASN A 85 8.86 7.54 -4.00
CA ASN A 85 7.52 6.97 -3.94
C ASN A 85 6.43 8.06 -3.98
N LEU A 86 6.57 9.12 -3.17
CA LEU A 86 5.62 10.24 -3.19
C LEU A 86 5.48 10.86 -4.58
N THR A 87 6.58 10.92 -5.32
CA THR A 87 6.60 11.47 -6.67
C THR A 87 5.84 10.57 -7.65
N GLU A 88 6.03 9.25 -7.59
CA GLU A 88 5.28 8.26 -8.36
C GLU A 88 3.78 8.35 -8.08
N GLU A 89 3.40 8.36 -6.80
CA GLU A 89 2.00 8.44 -6.35
C GLU A 89 1.27 9.72 -6.82
N THR A 90 2.01 10.80 -7.05
CA THR A 90 1.47 12.05 -7.62
C THR A 90 1.30 12.01 -9.14
N GLY A 91 1.65 10.89 -9.79
CA GLY A 91 1.37 10.59 -11.18
C GLY A 91 2.59 10.56 -12.09
N GLN A 92 3.81 10.56 -11.58
CA GLN A 92 5.00 10.42 -12.44
C GLN A 92 5.26 8.95 -12.75
N VAL A 93 5.08 8.55 -14.02
CA VAL A 93 5.29 7.16 -14.43
C VAL A 93 6.70 6.99 -15.00
N SER A 94 7.48 6.11 -14.39
CA SER A 94 8.82 5.78 -14.86
C SER A 94 8.77 5.07 -16.23
N ASP A 95 9.87 5.10 -16.98
CA ASP A 95 9.92 4.38 -18.26
C ASP A 95 9.86 2.85 -18.07
N GLU A 96 10.33 2.35 -16.93
CA GLU A 96 10.24 0.92 -16.58
C GLU A 96 8.77 0.51 -16.35
N ASP A 97 8.03 1.30 -15.57
CA ASP A 97 6.59 1.07 -15.35
C ASP A 97 5.78 1.25 -16.62
N ALA A 98 6.09 2.25 -17.43
CA ALA A 98 5.43 2.47 -18.72
C ALA A 98 5.58 1.27 -19.66
N ASN A 99 6.75 0.64 -19.69
CA ASN A 99 6.96 -0.58 -20.48
C ASN A 99 6.13 -1.76 -19.94
N ALA A 100 6.09 -1.96 -18.62
CA ALA A 100 5.29 -3.01 -18.00
C ALA A 100 3.78 -2.81 -18.24
N LEU A 101 3.31 -1.56 -18.13
CA LEU A 101 1.92 -1.18 -18.43
C LEU A 101 1.56 -1.44 -19.89
N LYS A 102 2.49 -1.16 -20.82
CA LYS A 102 2.29 -1.41 -22.25
C LYS A 102 2.11 -2.90 -22.56
N GLU A 103 2.80 -3.79 -21.86
CA GLU A 103 2.65 -5.25 -22.04
C GLU A 103 1.23 -5.75 -21.72
N ILE A 104 0.51 -5.04 -20.85
CA ILE A 104 -0.89 -5.33 -20.52
C ILE A 104 -1.89 -4.41 -21.25
N GLY A 105 -1.43 -3.64 -22.24
CA GLY A 105 -2.26 -2.79 -23.09
C GLY A 105 -2.65 -1.45 -22.47
N ILE A 106 -1.89 -0.95 -21.50
CA ILE A 106 -2.07 0.38 -20.90
C ILE A 106 -0.99 1.30 -21.47
N GLU A 107 -1.42 2.33 -22.20
CA GLU A 107 -0.52 3.35 -22.76
C GLU A 107 -0.12 4.38 -21.69
N LYS A 108 1.14 4.83 -21.71
CA LYS A 108 1.70 5.79 -20.72
C LYS A 108 0.84 7.05 -20.64
N GLU A 109 0.37 7.56 -21.77
CA GLU A 109 -0.40 8.79 -21.87
C GLU A 109 -1.76 8.72 -21.16
N TRP A 110 -2.26 7.52 -20.84
CA TRP A 110 -3.53 7.35 -20.11
C TRP A 110 -3.38 7.59 -18.61
N VAL A 111 -2.16 7.40 -18.09
CA VAL A 111 -1.86 7.34 -16.66
C VAL A 111 -0.81 8.36 -16.20
N ASP A 112 0.10 8.78 -17.08
CA ASP A 112 1.15 9.73 -16.76
C ASP A 112 0.56 11.13 -16.46
N GLY A 113 1.06 11.75 -15.39
CA GLY A 113 0.49 12.96 -14.80
C GLY A 113 -0.82 12.75 -14.03
N VAL A 114 -1.28 11.52 -13.83
CA VAL A 114 -2.51 11.21 -13.08
C VAL A 114 -2.17 10.54 -11.76
N ALA A 115 -2.39 11.25 -10.66
CA ALA A 115 -2.15 10.70 -9.31
C ALA A 115 -2.94 9.41 -9.06
N HIS A 116 -2.36 8.48 -8.31
CA HIS A 116 -2.95 7.18 -8.00
C HIS A 116 -4.36 7.27 -7.38
N PRO A 117 -4.65 8.19 -6.42
CA PRO A 117 -6.01 8.38 -5.93
C PRO A 117 -7.02 8.68 -7.05
N ARG A 118 -6.61 9.42 -8.08
CA ARG A 118 -7.47 9.74 -9.23
C ARG A 118 -7.66 8.54 -10.15
N LEU A 119 -6.62 7.73 -10.37
CA LEU A 119 -6.74 6.46 -11.10
C LEU A 119 -7.69 5.50 -10.39
N PHE A 120 -7.62 5.42 -9.06
CA PHE A 120 -8.53 4.61 -8.26
C PHE A 120 -9.99 5.09 -8.40
N LEU A 121 -10.24 6.41 -8.39
CA LEU A 121 -11.59 6.95 -8.65
C LEU A 121 -12.10 6.59 -10.05
N ARG A 122 -11.24 6.62 -11.09
CA ARG A 122 -11.64 6.19 -12.45
C ARG A 122 -12.04 4.72 -12.46
N PHE A 123 -11.32 3.87 -11.72
CA PHE A 123 -11.66 2.46 -11.55
C PHE A 123 -13.01 2.30 -10.85
N LEU A 124 -13.26 3.01 -9.74
CA LEU A 124 -14.54 3.00 -9.04
C LEU A 124 -15.71 3.42 -9.96
N ASP A 125 -15.53 4.52 -10.72
CA ASP A 125 -16.53 4.98 -11.68
C ASP A 125 -16.82 3.88 -12.74
N ALA A 126 -15.77 3.20 -13.24
CA ALA A 126 -15.91 2.14 -14.24
C ALA A 126 -16.65 0.89 -13.74
N ILE A 127 -16.59 0.60 -12.44
CA ILE A 127 -17.34 -0.50 -11.82
C ILE A 127 -18.69 -0.06 -11.26
N GLY A 128 -19.16 1.16 -11.55
CA GLY A 128 -20.48 1.65 -11.17
C GLY A 128 -20.58 2.27 -9.78
N ILE A 129 -19.44 2.62 -9.17
CA ILE A 129 -19.35 3.33 -7.88
C ILE A 129 -19.01 4.79 -8.19
N ASP A 130 -19.94 5.48 -8.83
CA ASP A 130 -19.77 6.85 -9.30
C ASP A 130 -19.86 7.88 -8.15
N GLU A 131 -19.70 9.16 -8.48
CA GLU A 131 -19.78 10.24 -7.49
C GLU A 131 -21.09 10.25 -6.71
N LYS A 132 -22.21 9.90 -7.36
CA LYS A 132 -23.52 9.86 -6.70
C LYS A 132 -23.53 8.74 -5.66
N TYR A 133 -23.09 7.54 -6.02
CA TYR A 133 -22.99 6.42 -5.09
C TYR A 133 -22.16 6.80 -3.86
N ARG A 134 -20.97 7.37 -4.07
CA ARG A 134 -20.05 7.74 -2.98
C ARG A 134 -20.60 8.81 -2.03
N LYS A 135 -21.51 9.67 -2.51
CA LYS A 135 -22.20 10.66 -1.68
C LYS A 135 -23.35 10.07 -0.88
N GLU A 136 -24.04 9.07 -1.43
CA GLU A 136 -25.22 8.45 -0.82
C GLU A 136 -24.86 7.31 0.15
N HIS A 137 -23.67 6.73 0.02
CA HIS A 137 -23.25 5.58 0.81
C HIS A 137 -22.00 5.95 1.62
N PRO A 138 -22.07 6.14 2.95
CA PRO A 138 -20.86 6.34 3.73
C PRO A 138 -19.98 5.07 3.72
N LEU A 139 -18.70 5.25 4.01
CA LEU A 139 -17.82 4.13 4.34
C LEU A 139 -18.31 3.44 5.61
N ALA A 140 -17.93 2.18 5.80
CA ALA A 140 -18.21 1.47 7.04
C ALA A 140 -17.43 2.11 8.21
N ASP A 141 -18.02 2.10 9.40
CA ASP A 141 -17.40 2.63 10.62
C ASP A 141 -16.02 1.99 10.86
N GLU A 142 -15.88 0.68 10.63
CA GLU A 142 -14.62 -0.04 10.78
C GLU A 142 -13.54 0.47 9.81
N THR A 143 -13.94 0.87 8.59
CA THR A 143 -13.04 1.46 7.60
C THR A 143 -12.55 2.83 8.06
N GLU A 144 -13.43 3.66 8.61
CA GLU A 144 -13.05 4.98 9.13
C GLU A 144 -12.16 4.87 10.36
N ILE A 145 -12.50 3.98 11.29
CA ILE A 145 -11.68 3.68 12.47
C ILE A 145 -10.29 3.20 12.04
N TRP A 146 -10.23 2.29 11.06
CA TRP A 146 -8.95 1.80 10.55
C TRP A 146 -8.13 2.91 9.90
N ARG A 147 -8.75 3.78 9.10
CA ARG A 147 -8.11 4.95 8.46
C ARG A 147 -7.43 5.85 9.50
N ASP A 148 -8.14 6.14 10.59
CA ASP A 148 -7.65 7.00 11.66
C ASP A 148 -6.53 6.33 12.47
N MET A 149 -6.70 5.04 12.80
CA MET A 149 -5.66 4.26 13.46
C MET A 149 -4.39 4.16 12.61
N PHE A 150 -4.52 3.95 11.30
CA PHE A 150 -3.39 3.86 10.38
C PHE A 150 -2.66 5.20 10.25
N TYR A 151 -3.41 6.31 10.20
CA TYR A 151 -2.80 7.64 10.26
C TYR A 151 -1.99 7.84 11.53
N ASP A 152 -2.52 7.45 12.68
CA ASP A 152 -1.84 7.59 13.97
C ASP A 152 -0.54 6.77 14.01
N LEU A 153 -0.51 5.57 13.41
CA LEU A 153 0.73 4.81 13.23
C LEU A 153 1.77 5.59 12.40
N CYS A 154 1.32 6.24 11.32
CA CYS A 154 2.20 6.96 10.40
C CYS A 154 2.68 8.31 10.97
N ALA A 155 1.83 9.02 11.72
CA ALA A 155 2.06 10.40 12.14
C ALA A 155 2.52 10.55 13.60
N LYS A 156 2.05 9.68 14.49
CA LYS A 156 2.32 9.75 15.94
C LYS A 156 3.23 8.63 16.43
N GLY A 157 3.41 7.58 15.64
CA GLY A 157 4.38 6.52 15.92
C GLY A 157 5.83 6.99 15.86
N GLY A 158 6.75 6.14 16.33
CA GLY A 158 8.18 6.36 16.11
C GLY A 158 8.57 6.13 14.64
N PRO A 159 9.75 6.61 14.18
CA PRO A 159 10.19 6.45 12.79
C PRO A 159 10.14 4.99 12.28
N ALA A 160 10.58 4.03 13.10
CA ALA A 160 10.56 2.60 12.73
C ALA A 160 9.13 2.03 12.60
N GLN A 161 8.21 2.48 13.45
CA GLN A 161 6.81 2.03 13.41
C GLN A 161 6.08 2.62 12.19
N SER A 162 6.31 3.90 11.92
CA SER A 162 5.78 4.61 10.77
C SER A 162 6.30 4.02 9.46
N LEU A 163 7.61 3.78 9.36
CA LEU A 163 8.23 3.09 8.21
C LEU A 163 7.72 1.64 8.08
N GLY A 164 7.54 0.93 9.20
CA GLY A 164 6.96 -0.41 9.19
C GLY A 164 5.52 -0.44 8.67
N ALA A 165 4.71 0.59 8.98
CA ALA A 165 3.33 0.71 8.52
C ALA A 165 3.24 0.92 7.01
N ILE A 166 4.00 1.87 6.45
CA ILE A 166 4.05 2.13 4.99
C ILE A 166 4.79 1.02 4.24
N GLY A 167 5.99 0.67 4.71
CA GLY A 167 6.86 -0.26 4.00
C GLY A 167 6.31 -1.68 4.06
N LEU A 168 6.45 -2.34 5.21
CA LEU A 168 6.02 -3.73 5.36
C LEU A 168 4.50 -3.86 5.41
N GLY A 169 3.77 -2.89 5.96
CA GLY A 169 2.32 -3.02 6.16
C GLY A 169 1.49 -2.90 4.88
N THR A 170 2.00 -2.20 3.86
CA THR A 170 1.19 -1.87 2.67
C THR A 170 1.88 -2.05 1.33
N GLU A 171 3.19 -1.82 1.22
CA GLU A 171 3.86 -1.83 -0.10
C GLU A 171 4.74 -3.05 -0.37
N ASN A 172 5.30 -3.64 0.69
CA ASN A 172 6.34 -4.67 0.58
C ASN A 172 5.92 -6.02 1.19
N VAL A 173 4.63 -6.26 1.42
CA VAL A 173 4.14 -7.58 1.83
C VAL A 173 4.29 -8.56 0.66
N GLY A 174 5.15 -9.57 0.80
CA GLY A 174 5.18 -10.72 -0.10
C GLY A 174 5.71 -10.47 -1.52
N ASN A 175 6.44 -9.38 -1.76
CA ASN A 175 7.20 -9.21 -2.98
C ASN A 175 8.62 -9.79 -2.83
N ASP A 176 9.04 -10.64 -3.77
CA ASP A 176 10.40 -11.19 -3.91
C ASP A 176 11.50 -10.12 -4.12
N LYS A 177 11.17 -8.83 -4.00
CA LYS A 177 12.12 -7.70 -3.92
C LYS A 177 12.20 -7.22 -2.45
N PRO A 178 12.86 -7.96 -1.54
CA PRO A 178 12.98 -7.54 -0.16
C PRO A 178 13.90 -6.34 -0.07
N PHE A 179 13.44 -5.23 0.50
CA PHE A 179 14.22 -4.23 1.26
C PHE A 179 15.53 -3.66 0.66
N GLN A 180 15.88 -3.95 -0.59
CA GLN A 180 17.21 -3.66 -1.16
C GLN A 180 17.45 -2.18 -1.49
N LYS A 181 16.43 -1.32 -1.40
CA LYS A 181 16.59 0.12 -1.60
C LYS A 181 16.69 0.93 -0.30
N ILE A 182 16.45 0.33 0.88
CA ILE A 182 16.37 1.07 2.16
C ILE A 182 17.43 0.62 3.19
N ILE A 183 18.38 -0.24 2.84
CA ILE A 183 19.52 -0.60 3.73
C ILE A 183 20.83 -0.65 2.96
#